data_AF-A0A8T6IF31-F1
#
_entry.id   AF-A0A8T6IF31-F1
#
_cell.length_a   1.000
_cell.length_b   1.000
_cell.length_c   1.000
_cell.angle_alpha   90.00
_cell.angle_beta   90.00
_cell.angle_gamma   90.00
#
_symmetry.space_group_name_H-M   'P 1'
#
loop_
_entity.id
_entity.type
_entity.pdbx_description
1 polymer ?
#
loop_
_entity_poly.entity_id
_entity_poly.type
_entity_poly.pdbx_seq_one_letter_code
_entity_poly.pdbx_strand_id
1 'polypeptide(L)'
;MFTRDILFIEGQRFLWDGPVGNCIDACDHMLGLDLDAIVPGHGPITDHRGVQAVRDYLVYVRDEARQRYDAGMPAYDAAMDISLTDFDSWGDAERIVVNVATLYREFGAPGAPEVGEVFALMAKIHKARR
;
A
#
# COMPACT_ATOMS: atom_id res chain seq x y z
N MET A 1 -4.80 -20.68 -6.58
CA MET A 1 -5.84 -19.75 -6.07
C MET A 1 -5.91 -18.50 -6.93
N PHE A 2 -7.09 -17.94 -7.22
CA PHE A 2 -7.21 -16.61 -7.87
C PHE A 2 -7.56 -15.55 -6.82
N THR A 3 -6.83 -14.44 -6.81
CA THR A 3 -6.79 -13.52 -5.64
C THR A 3 -7.36 -12.13 -5.92
N ARG A 4 -7.76 -11.88 -7.18
CA ARG A 4 -8.24 -10.55 -7.62
C ARG A 4 -7.26 -9.45 -7.14
N ASP A 5 -7.78 -8.30 -6.74
CA ASP A 5 -7.01 -7.11 -6.41
C ASP A 5 -6.39 -7.12 -4.99
N ILE A 6 -6.30 -8.32 -4.38
CA ILE A 6 -5.55 -8.50 -3.13
C ILE A 6 -4.05 -8.42 -3.40
N LEU A 7 -3.57 -8.96 -4.53
CA LEU A 7 -2.15 -9.01 -4.87
C LEU A 7 -1.84 -8.17 -6.12
N PHE A 8 -0.87 -7.27 -5.96
CA PHE A 8 -0.20 -6.56 -7.04
C PHE A 8 1.27 -6.98 -6.97
N ILE A 9 1.70 -7.80 -7.93
CA ILE A 9 3.07 -8.30 -7.98
C ILE A 9 3.91 -7.35 -8.83
N GLU A 10 5.10 -6.98 -8.32
CA GLU A 10 6.04 -6.01 -8.93
C GLU A 10 5.52 -4.56 -9.01
N GLY A 11 4.44 -4.23 -8.31
CA GLY A 11 3.89 -2.88 -8.29
C GLY A 11 3.25 -2.52 -6.96
N GLN A 12 3.23 -1.23 -6.64
CA GLN A 12 2.59 -0.79 -5.40
C GLN A 12 1.08 -0.95 -5.47
N ARG A 13 0.56 -1.76 -4.55
CA ARG A 13 -0.87 -1.85 -4.27
C ARG A 13 -1.35 -0.54 -3.65
N PHE A 14 -2.54 -0.09 -4.06
CA PHE A 14 -3.23 1.04 -3.46
C PHE A 14 -4.59 0.62 -2.91
N LEU A 15 -4.97 1.16 -1.76
CA LEU A 15 -6.18 0.85 -1.03
C LEU A 15 -7.15 2.02 -1.08
N TRP A 16 -8.26 1.87 -1.81
CA TRP A 16 -9.31 2.90 -1.88
C TRP A 16 -10.08 3.04 -0.58
N ASP A 17 -10.33 1.91 0.07
CA ASP A 17 -11.11 1.83 1.29
C ASP A 17 -10.43 0.92 2.30
N GLY A 18 -10.58 1.30 3.56
CA GLY A 18 -10.05 0.60 4.71
C GLY A 18 -11.00 -0.49 5.23
N PRO A 19 -10.59 -1.24 6.26
CA PRO A 19 -9.32 -1.11 6.96
C PRO A 19 -8.17 -1.84 6.25
N VAL A 20 -6.98 -1.21 6.20
CA VAL A 20 -5.75 -1.84 5.66
C VAL A 20 -5.44 -3.17 6.33
N GLY A 21 -5.80 -3.30 7.62
CA GLY A 21 -5.67 -4.54 8.41
C GLY A 21 -6.31 -5.75 7.72
N ASN A 22 -7.49 -5.61 7.12
CA ASN A 22 -8.17 -6.73 6.45
C ASN A 22 -7.35 -7.30 5.29
N CYS A 23 -6.57 -6.47 4.60
CA CYS A 23 -5.72 -6.94 3.50
C CYS A 23 -4.47 -7.64 4.01
N ILE A 24 -3.93 -7.20 5.15
CA ILE A 24 -2.82 -7.87 5.83
C ILE A 24 -3.30 -9.25 6.31
N ASP A 25 -4.46 -9.31 6.97
CA ASP A 25 -5.07 -10.56 7.45
C ASP A 25 -5.37 -11.53 6.30
N ALA A 26 -5.83 -11.02 5.16
CA ALA A 26 -6.03 -11.82 3.96
C ALA A 26 -4.71 -12.44 3.46
N CYS A 27 -3.62 -11.67 3.45
CA CYS A 27 -2.31 -12.18 3.08
C CYS A 27 -1.81 -13.23 4.09
N ASP A 28 -1.97 -12.99 5.39
CA ASP A 28 -1.61 -13.94 6.45
C ASP A 28 -2.40 -15.25 6.33
N HIS A 29 -3.68 -15.17 6.02
CA HIS A 29 -4.51 -16.34 5.75
C HIS A 29 -3.97 -17.15 4.55
N MET A 30 -3.62 -16.48 3.45
CA MET A 30 -3.10 -17.12 2.25
C MET A 30 -1.75 -17.80 2.48
N LEU A 31 -0.88 -17.20 3.30
CA LEU A 31 0.41 -17.79 3.69
C LEU A 31 0.26 -19.05 4.54
N GLY A 32 -0.89 -19.24 5.20
CA GLY A 32 -1.21 -20.44 5.97
C GLY A 32 -1.79 -21.60 5.14
N LEU A 33 -2.04 -21.40 3.84
CA LEU A 33 -2.55 -22.42 2.94
C LEU A 33 -1.39 -23.14 2.24
N ASP A 34 -1.56 -24.41 1.90
CA ASP A 34 -0.60 -25.14 1.06
C ASP A 34 -0.94 -24.92 -0.43
N LEU A 35 -0.31 -23.92 -1.06
CA LEU A 35 -0.63 -23.48 -2.42
C LEU A 35 0.60 -23.55 -3.34
N ASP A 36 0.49 -24.34 -4.42
CA ASP A 36 1.55 -24.45 -5.44
C ASP A 36 1.61 -23.24 -6.39
N ALA A 37 0.49 -22.56 -6.61
CA ALA A 37 0.39 -21.44 -7.53
C ALA A 37 -0.73 -20.45 -7.18
N ILE A 38 -0.38 -19.16 -7.28
CA ILE A 38 -1.26 -18.04 -6.97
C ILE A 38 -1.33 -17.12 -8.18
N VAL A 39 -2.54 -16.89 -8.67
CA VAL A 39 -2.81 -15.98 -9.79
C VAL A 39 -3.26 -14.63 -9.20
N PRO A 40 -2.44 -13.57 -9.29
CA PRO A 40 -2.83 -12.25 -8.81
C PRO A 40 -3.83 -11.57 -9.75
N GLY A 41 -4.48 -10.51 -9.28
CA GLY A 41 -5.23 -9.60 -10.15
C GLY A 41 -4.30 -8.77 -11.05
N HIS A 42 -3.12 -8.41 -10.54
CA HIS A 42 -2.11 -7.63 -11.25
C HIS A 42 -0.71 -8.22 -11.10
N GLY A 43 0.04 -8.24 -12.21
CA GLY A 43 1.40 -8.78 -12.26
C GLY A 43 1.46 -10.27 -12.65
N PRO A 44 2.66 -10.87 -12.64
CA PRO A 44 2.86 -12.27 -13.01
C PRO A 44 2.32 -13.26 -11.95
N ILE A 45 2.04 -14.49 -12.38
CA ILE A 45 1.73 -15.61 -11.46
C ILE A 45 2.84 -15.73 -10.41
N THR A 46 2.44 -15.98 -9.16
CA THR A 46 3.34 -15.98 -8.01
C THR A 46 3.10 -17.16 -7.07
N ASP A 47 3.88 -17.19 -6.00
CA ASP A 47 3.84 -18.15 -4.90
C ASP A 47 3.74 -17.41 -3.54
N HIS A 48 4.01 -18.11 -2.44
CA HIS A 48 3.99 -17.52 -1.10
C HIS A 48 4.92 -16.31 -0.95
N ARG A 49 6.04 -16.24 -1.69
CA ARG A 49 6.97 -15.11 -1.61
C ARG A 49 6.34 -13.82 -2.11
N GLY A 50 5.52 -13.89 -3.16
CA GLY A 50 4.79 -12.72 -3.66
C GLY A 50 3.75 -12.23 -2.66
N VAL A 51 3.02 -13.16 -2.02
CA VAL A 51 2.07 -12.83 -0.95
C VAL A 51 2.78 -12.16 0.22
N GLN A 52 3.90 -12.74 0.66
CA GLN A 52 4.69 -12.21 1.75
C GLN A 52 5.21 -10.81 1.45
N ALA A 53 5.72 -10.56 0.24
CA ALA A 53 6.23 -9.24 -0.13
C ALA A 53 5.13 -8.16 -0.12
N VAL A 54 3.92 -8.48 -0.62
CA VAL A 54 2.77 -7.55 -0.56
C VAL A 54 2.34 -7.29 0.89
N ARG A 55 2.28 -8.35 1.71
CA ARG A 55 1.97 -8.24 3.14
C ARG A 55 2.95 -7.35 3.88
N ASP A 56 4.25 -7.58 3.68
CA ASP A 56 5.32 -6.84 4.34
C ASP A 56 5.34 -5.36 3.91
N TYR A 57 5.04 -5.08 2.64
CA TYR A 57 4.81 -3.70 2.16
C TYR A 57 3.65 -3.01 2.90
N LEU A 58 2.49 -3.68 3.01
CA LEU A 58 1.32 -3.10 3.68
C LEU A 58 1.57 -2.86 5.17
N VAL A 59 2.25 -3.78 5.85
CA VAL A 59 2.67 -3.62 7.25
C VAL A 59 3.63 -2.45 7.40
N TYR A 60 4.66 -2.38 6.54
CA TYR A 60 5.64 -1.30 6.54
C TYR A 60 4.98 0.07 6.40
N VAL A 61 4.15 0.26 5.36
CA VAL A 61 3.48 1.55 5.11
C VAL A 61 2.53 1.91 6.26
N ARG A 62 1.81 0.94 6.84
CA ARG A 62 0.95 1.17 8.00
C ARG A 62 1.74 1.68 9.19
N ASP A 63 2.85 1.02 9.51
CA ASP A 63 3.65 1.33 10.71
C ASP A 63 4.39 2.66 10.55
N GLU A 64 4.91 2.95 9.36
CA GLU A 64 5.53 4.24 9.04
C GLU A 64 4.51 5.40 9.01
N ALA A 65 3.31 5.17 8.48
CA ALA A 65 2.24 6.17 8.48
C ALA A 65 1.74 6.44 9.91
N ARG A 66 1.64 5.41 10.76
CA ARG A 66 1.25 5.56 12.17
C ARG A 66 2.22 6.46 12.91
N GLN A 67 3.52 6.23 12.78
CA GLN A 67 4.55 7.05 13.44
C GLN A 67 4.42 8.54 13.08
N ARG A 68 4.16 8.84 11.80
CA ARG A 68 4.02 10.22 11.30
C ARG A 68 2.69 10.85 11.69
N TYR A 69 1.62 10.07 11.71
CA TYR A 69 0.33 10.51 12.21
C TYR A 69 0.41 10.90 13.69
N ASP A 70 1.02 10.04 14.51
CA ASP A 70 1.20 10.27 15.95
C ASP A 70 2.12 11.50 16.21
N ALA A 71 3.01 11.82 15.28
CA ALA A 71 3.82 13.03 15.28
C ALA A 71 3.10 14.28 14.74
N GLY A 72 1.84 14.16 14.31
CA GLY A 72 1.03 15.27 13.77
C GLY A 72 1.41 15.71 12.35
N MET A 73 2.17 14.91 11.61
CA MET A 73 2.57 15.22 10.23
C MET A 73 1.39 15.06 9.27
N PRO A 74 1.11 16.01 8.36
CA PRO A 74 0.04 15.87 7.36
C PRO A 74 0.23 14.67 6.43
N ALA A 75 -0.87 14.07 5.96
CA ALA A 75 -0.85 12.84 5.16
C ALA A 75 0.02 12.94 3.88
N TYR A 76 -0.03 14.08 3.18
CA TYR A 76 0.77 14.27 1.97
C TYR A 76 2.27 14.34 2.28
N ASP A 77 2.63 15.04 3.36
CA ASP A 77 4.04 15.15 3.79
C ASP A 77 4.55 13.79 4.25
N ALA A 78 3.72 13.02 4.96
CA ALA A 78 4.04 11.64 5.32
C ALA A 78 4.27 10.75 4.09
N ALA A 79 3.42 10.84 3.07
CA ALA A 79 3.62 10.09 1.83
C ALA A 79 4.91 10.46 1.08
N MET A 80 5.40 11.69 1.25
CA MET A 80 6.68 12.13 0.69
C MET A 80 7.88 11.70 1.55
N ASP A 81 7.70 11.65 2.87
CA ASP A 81 8.75 11.34 3.84
C ASP A 81 9.03 9.84 3.99
N ILE A 82 8.02 8.98 3.79
CA ILE A 82 8.19 7.52 3.86
C ILE A 82 9.13 7.05 2.74
N SER A 83 10.23 6.42 3.15
CA SER A 83 11.19 5.80 2.24
C SER A 83 10.57 4.59 1.55
N LEU A 84 10.87 4.43 0.26
CA LEU A 84 10.47 3.25 -0.51
C LEU A 84 11.69 2.52 -1.08
N THR A 85 12.86 2.69 -0.47
CA THR A 85 14.12 2.07 -0.93
C THR A 85 14.01 0.55 -1.02
N ASP A 86 13.37 -0.12 -0.06
CA ASP A 86 13.19 -1.57 -0.09
C ASP A 86 12.20 -2.05 -1.17
N PHE A 87 11.48 -1.12 -1.80
CA PHE A 87 10.48 -1.34 -2.85
C PHE A 87 10.80 -0.54 -4.12
N ASP A 88 12.05 -0.12 -4.32
CA ASP A 88 12.46 0.76 -5.43
C ASP A 88 12.29 0.13 -6.80
N SER A 89 12.41 -1.20 -6.87
CA SER A 89 12.19 -2.03 -8.04
C SER A 89 10.72 -2.14 -8.43
N TRP A 90 9.79 -1.73 -7.55
CA TRP A 90 8.36 -1.79 -7.82
C TRP A 90 7.89 -0.55 -8.57
N GLY A 91 7.00 -0.76 -9.54
CA GLY A 91 6.37 0.33 -10.26
C GLY A 91 5.39 1.14 -9.41
N ASP A 92 5.04 2.31 -9.93
CA ASP A 92 3.95 3.16 -9.45
C ASP A 92 4.13 3.69 -8.01
N ALA A 93 5.36 4.14 -7.69
CA ALA A 93 5.73 4.64 -6.36
C ALA A 93 4.87 5.81 -5.85
N GLU A 94 4.21 6.55 -6.74
CA GLU A 94 3.29 7.62 -6.40
C GLU A 94 2.01 7.14 -5.69
N ARG A 95 1.67 5.85 -5.79
CA ARG A 95 0.49 5.23 -5.16
C ARG A 95 0.57 5.18 -3.64
N ILE A 96 1.75 5.37 -3.04
CA ILE A 96 1.90 5.48 -1.59
C ILE A 96 0.96 6.53 -0.99
N VAL A 97 0.68 7.63 -1.68
CA VAL A 97 -0.21 8.68 -1.16
C VAL A 97 -1.64 8.21 -0.97
N VAL A 98 -2.08 7.25 -1.78
CA VAL A 98 -3.42 6.65 -1.63
C VAL A 98 -3.45 5.84 -0.35
N ASN A 99 -2.44 5.00 -0.11
CA ASN A 99 -2.36 4.18 1.11
C ASN A 99 -2.25 5.05 2.36
N VAL A 100 -1.39 6.06 2.35
CA VAL A 100 -1.21 6.97 3.48
C VAL A 100 -2.48 7.76 3.74
N ALA A 101 -3.16 8.29 2.71
CA ALA A 101 -4.43 8.99 2.89
C ALA A 101 -5.50 8.07 3.50
N THR A 102 -5.60 6.83 3.03
CA THR A 102 -6.53 5.83 3.58
C THR A 102 -6.23 5.50 5.03
N LEU A 103 -4.97 5.24 5.38
CA LEU A 103 -4.53 5.01 6.75
C LEU A 103 -4.82 6.22 7.65
N TYR A 104 -4.55 7.43 7.17
CA TYR A 104 -4.84 8.66 7.92
C TYR A 104 -6.34 8.84 8.17
N ARG A 105 -7.22 8.53 7.20
CA ARG A 105 -8.67 8.49 7.40
C ARG A 105 -9.05 7.45 8.46
N GLU A 106 -8.51 6.24 8.38
CA GLU A 106 -8.71 5.18 9.39
C GLU A 106 -8.26 5.60 10.79
N PHE A 107 -7.18 6.38 10.89
CA PHE A 107 -6.66 6.88 12.16
C PHE A 107 -7.45 8.06 12.71
N GLY A 108 -8.39 8.63 11.95
CA GLY A 108 -9.21 9.76 12.35
C GLY A 108 -8.55 11.13 12.11
N ALA A 109 -7.62 11.24 11.16
CA ALA A 109 -6.99 12.50 10.80
C ALA A 109 -8.02 13.48 10.19
N PRO A 110 -8.18 14.69 10.75
CA PRO A 110 -9.03 15.71 10.13
C PRO A 110 -8.40 16.18 8.83
N GLY A 111 -9.18 16.19 7.74
CA GLY A 111 -8.72 16.69 6.43
C GLY A 111 -7.75 15.75 5.71
N ALA A 112 -7.76 14.45 6.02
CA ALA A 112 -7.08 13.47 5.18
C ALA A 112 -7.64 13.52 3.74
N PRO A 113 -6.79 13.45 2.70
CA PRO A 113 -7.24 13.62 1.33
C PRO A 113 -8.33 12.60 0.92
N GLU A 114 -9.35 13.07 0.23
CA GLU A 114 -10.42 12.25 -0.32
C GLU A 114 -10.00 11.57 -1.65
N VAL A 115 -10.79 10.59 -2.10
CA VAL A 115 -10.52 9.80 -3.32
C VAL A 115 -10.27 10.68 -4.56
N GLY A 116 -11.01 11.78 -4.72
CA GLY A 116 -10.81 12.71 -5.84
C GLY A 116 -9.48 13.48 -5.77
N GLU A 117 -9.00 13.77 -4.56
CA GLU A 117 -7.80 14.58 -4.32
C GLU A 117 -6.52 13.76 -4.47
N VAL A 118 -6.55 12.48 -4.08
CA VAL A 118 -5.37 11.61 -4.15
C VAL A 118 -4.85 11.42 -5.58
N PHE A 119 -5.70 11.47 -6.61
CA PHE A 119 -5.24 11.42 -8.00
C PHE A 119 -4.35 12.61 -8.38
N ALA A 120 -4.72 13.82 -7.94
CA ALA A 120 -3.90 15.01 -8.16
C ALA A 120 -2.58 14.92 -7.39
N LEU A 121 -2.62 14.36 -6.17
CA LEU A 121 -1.42 14.15 -5.36
C LEU A 121 -0.49 13.10 -5.98
N MET A 122 -1.01 11.99 -6.51
CA MET A 122 -0.21 11.00 -7.25
C MET A 122 0.54 11.65 -8.42
N ALA A 123 -0.15 12.45 -9.23
CA ALA A 123 0.49 13.16 -10.33
C ALA A 123 1.60 14.12 -9.87
N LYS A 124 1.44 14.74 -8.69
CA LYS A 124 2.46 15.59 -8.06
C LYS A 124 3.66 14.78 -7.57
N ILE A 125 3.44 13.64 -6.90
CA ILE A 125 4.52 12.77 -6.41
C ILE A 125 5.30 12.16 -7.56
N HIS A 126 4.61 11.66 -8.59
CA HIS A 126 5.24 11.11 -9.79
C HIS A 126 6.22 12.08 -10.45
N LYS A 127 5.86 13.37 -10.51
CA LYS A 127 6.77 14.41 -11.01
C LYS A 127 7.94 14.71 -10.08
N ALA A 128 7.75 14.58 -8.77
CA ALA A 128 8.77 14.88 -7.77
C ALA A 128 9.80 13.75 -7.59
N ARG A 129 9.43 12.50 -7.91
CA ARG A 129 10.27 11.31 -7.79
C ARG A 129 10.96 10.89 -9.11
N ARG A 130 10.90 11.74 -10.13
CA ARG A 130 11.55 11.56 -11.44
C ARG A 130 12.80 12.41 -11.59
#